data_AF-A0A8H5XWC7-F1
#
_entry.id   AF-A0A8H5XWC7-F1
#
_cell.length_a   1.000
_cell.length_b   1.000
_cell.length_c   1.000
_cell.angle_alpha   90.00
_cell.angle_beta   90.00
_cell.angle_gamma   90.00
#
_symmetry.space_group_name_H-M   'P 1'
#
loop_
_entity.id
_entity.type
_entity.pdbx_description
1 polymer ?
#
loop_
_entity_poly.entity_id
_entity_poly.type
_entity_poly.pdbx_seq_one_letter_code
_entity_poly.pdbx_strand_id
1 'polypeptide(L)'
;MEVAGLILGAVGLVKPICTTIDEILENYSGFGKDAERLRLRFVVSRTRLDSMERVLFDDNKFAPAIPGRLIDQLPEKICNDMLALLRQLYGLLMEYAAVRAQYKIEQQEATVDVDSLPSLSPEDRMKLLVLDKRKTDASQQKAIGWARKMMWVMFDKTSTEKLVSEFEVWAQRTQTLLEAVWWPLSCFQTLGRLQKLEEDEDAKSVGLLRGIGVRKLLVASPALIPSQSKAIETIAKDFCSSSQAGALELGTLKGSNGRYMVEYKQYRPGGKSSISDTAVRQRVLQLAALLHEAPISDPALRVLQCTHYFEETLKLRFGLIYRLPSAIGANSEPTTLASILDANYKGGRPSLTARIRLAHKLALCLQRLHTYLWVHKSLRPENVLLFPSEDSLSEMQKAFEDPRLVGLEYSRQESDFSDQFGESEIKRNIYRHPSRWGQPTNRFEKIHDIYGVILLEIGLWSRADQLDNGALVASNMAHNTVAVQNKLLKHAHVRLGFYAGDTYRDIVVGCLTGQFRDIKTTEAFSGLVEELEEAGRIF
;
A
#
# COMPACT_ATOMS: atom_id res chain seq x y z
N MET A 1 4.61 -21.45 20.83
CA MET A 1 5.98 -21.27 21.39
C MET A 1 7.08 -21.77 20.46
N GLU A 2 6.90 -22.87 19.73
CA GLU A 2 7.93 -23.38 18.79
C GLU A 2 8.24 -22.39 17.64
N VAL A 3 7.22 -21.78 17.01
CA VAL A 3 7.41 -20.87 15.87
C VAL A 3 8.19 -19.60 16.25
N ALA A 4 7.91 -18.99 17.40
CA ALA A 4 8.65 -17.81 17.86
C ALA A 4 10.15 -18.11 18.07
N GLY A 5 10.47 -19.29 18.61
CA GLY A 5 11.85 -19.77 18.72
C GLY A 5 12.53 -19.99 17.36
N LEU A 6 11.79 -20.53 16.37
CA LEU A 6 12.29 -20.69 15.01
C LEU A 6 12.57 -19.35 14.32
N ILE A 7 11.71 -18.34 14.52
CA ILE A 7 11.92 -16.98 14.00
C ILE A 7 13.19 -16.38 14.61
N LEU A 8 13.35 -16.45 15.93
CA LEU A 8 14.56 -15.96 16.60
C LEU A 8 15.81 -16.69 16.12
N GLY A 9 15.74 -18.02 15.96
CA GLY A 9 16.81 -18.82 15.40
C GLY A 9 17.16 -18.42 13.96
N ALA A 10 16.16 -18.16 13.11
CA ALA A 10 16.37 -17.68 11.74
C ALA A 10 17.04 -16.30 11.71
N VAL A 11 16.61 -15.36 12.57
CA VAL A 11 17.28 -14.06 12.74
C VAL A 11 18.73 -14.25 13.17
N GLY A 12 18.99 -15.17 14.10
CA GLY A 12 20.34 -15.53 14.55
C GLY A 12 21.25 -16.11 13.46
N LEU A 13 20.69 -16.73 12.41
CA LEU A 13 21.43 -17.20 11.23
C LEU A 13 21.66 -16.09 10.20
N VAL A 14 20.68 -15.22 10.01
CA VAL A 14 20.70 -14.14 9.01
C VAL A 14 21.69 -13.03 9.42
N LYS A 15 21.67 -12.60 10.68
CA LYS A 15 22.44 -11.44 11.15
C LYS A 15 23.96 -11.57 10.93
N PRO A 16 24.62 -12.68 11.28
CA PRO A 16 26.05 -12.84 11.02
C PRO A 16 26.40 -12.71 9.54
N ILE A 17 25.56 -13.27 8.65
CA ILE A 17 25.77 -13.17 7.20
C ILE A 17 25.65 -11.72 6.74
N CYS A 18 24.66 -10.97 7.24
CA CYS A 18 24.53 -9.54 6.96
C CYS A 18 25.75 -8.74 7.43
N THR A 19 26.31 -9.06 8.61
CA THR A 19 27.55 -8.41 9.10
C THR A 19 28.73 -8.68 8.19
N THR A 20 28.94 -9.94 7.80
CA THR A 20 30.00 -10.30 6.85
C THR A 20 29.82 -9.57 5.52
N ILE A 21 28.61 -9.51 4.97
CA ILE A 21 28.33 -8.78 3.72
C ILE A 21 28.59 -7.27 3.87
N ASP A 22 28.23 -6.64 5.00
CA ASP A 22 28.53 -5.22 5.22
C ASP A 22 30.04 -4.94 5.27
N GLU A 23 30.82 -5.72 6.01
CA GLU A 23 32.30 -5.62 6.05
C GLU A 23 32.90 -5.75 4.64
N ILE A 24 32.30 -6.62 3.83
CA ILE A 24 32.67 -6.80 2.44
C ILE A 24 32.37 -5.54 1.63
N LEU A 25 31.15 -5.00 1.73
CA LEU A 25 30.72 -3.80 1.00
C LEU A 25 31.51 -2.56 1.45
N GLU A 26 31.97 -2.50 2.69
CA GLU A 26 32.83 -1.44 3.20
C GLU A 26 34.13 -1.32 2.42
N ASN A 27 34.75 -2.46 2.06
CA ASN A 27 35.98 -2.49 1.26
C ASN A 27 35.80 -1.91 -0.15
N TYR A 28 34.57 -1.81 -0.65
CA TYR A 28 34.23 -1.30 -1.98
C TYR A 28 33.64 0.11 -1.96
N SER A 29 33.37 0.67 -0.78
CA SER A 29 32.79 2.01 -0.61
C SER A 29 33.63 3.12 -1.29
N GLY A 30 34.95 2.93 -1.40
CA GLY A 30 35.87 3.82 -2.11
C GLY A 30 35.80 3.79 -3.64
N PHE A 31 34.98 2.92 -4.26
CA PHE A 31 34.95 2.75 -5.72
C PHE A 31 34.03 3.73 -6.45
N GLY A 32 33.21 4.49 -5.74
CA GLY A 32 32.39 5.57 -6.28
C GLY A 32 31.06 5.71 -5.54
N LYS A 33 30.32 6.78 -5.88
CA LYS A 33 29.04 7.13 -5.23
C LYS A 33 27.99 6.01 -5.29
N ASP A 34 27.99 5.21 -6.35
CA ASP A 34 27.06 4.07 -6.49
C ASP A 34 27.31 2.98 -5.45
N ALA A 35 28.57 2.65 -5.17
CA ALA A 35 28.94 1.64 -4.18
C ALA A 35 28.61 2.09 -2.76
N GLU A 36 28.90 3.35 -2.45
CA GLU A 36 28.52 3.99 -1.19
C GLU A 36 27.00 3.99 -0.99
N ARG A 37 26.24 4.33 -2.05
CA ARG A 37 24.77 4.31 -2.02
C ARG A 37 24.20 2.91 -1.78
N LEU A 38 24.73 1.88 -2.46
CA LEU A 38 24.29 0.50 -2.27
C LEU A 38 24.61 -0.01 -0.86
N ARG A 39 25.81 0.27 -0.35
CA ARG A 39 26.17 -0.06 1.04
C ARG A 39 25.23 0.63 2.02
N LEU A 40 24.96 1.93 1.87
CA LEU A 40 24.07 2.66 2.76
C LEU A 40 22.68 2.05 2.80
N ARG A 41 22.11 1.73 1.62
CA ARG A 41 20.81 1.03 1.50
C ARG A 41 20.82 -0.34 2.19
N PHE A 42 21.90 -1.10 2.05
CA PHE A 42 22.09 -2.38 2.73
C PHE A 42 22.13 -2.21 4.26
N VAL A 43 22.93 -1.27 4.75
CA VAL A 43 23.07 -0.96 6.19
C VAL A 43 21.74 -0.54 6.78
N VAL A 44 20.96 0.29 6.09
CA VAL A 44 19.61 0.67 6.52
C VAL A 44 18.71 -0.57 6.66
N SER A 45 18.75 -1.49 5.70
CA SER A 45 17.95 -2.73 5.76
C SER A 45 18.39 -3.64 6.90
N ARG A 46 19.70 -3.73 7.19
CA ARG A 46 20.22 -4.43 8.37
C ARG A 46 19.74 -3.79 9.68
N THR A 47 19.84 -2.47 9.81
CA THR A 47 19.36 -1.76 11.00
C THR A 47 17.86 -2.01 11.23
N ARG A 48 17.07 -2.07 10.16
CA ARG A 48 15.64 -2.44 10.25
C ARG A 48 15.43 -3.86 10.78
N LEU A 49 16.24 -4.83 10.33
CA LEU A 49 16.21 -6.19 10.85
C LEU A 49 16.56 -6.23 12.35
N ASP A 50 17.56 -5.48 12.79
CA ASP A 50 17.95 -5.38 14.20
C ASP A 50 16.85 -4.73 15.06
N SER A 51 16.26 -3.64 14.58
CA SER A 51 15.13 -2.99 15.26
C SER A 51 13.90 -3.90 15.30
N MET A 52 13.65 -4.69 14.26
CA MET A 52 12.56 -5.67 14.22
C MET A 52 12.76 -6.76 15.27
N GLU A 53 13.98 -7.30 15.40
CA GLU A 53 14.30 -8.27 16.45
C GLU A 53 14.01 -7.68 17.83
N ARG A 54 14.51 -6.47 18.11
CA ARG A 54 14.25 -5.77 19.38
C ARG A 54 12.76 -5.53 19.62
N VAL A 55 12.02 -5.05 18.61
CA VAL A 55 10.56 -4.82 18.71
C VAL A 55 9.80 -6.11 19.05
N LEU A 56 10.19 -7.24 18.47
CA LEU A 56 9.47 -8.50 18.61
C LEU A 56 9.86 -9.31 19.85
N PHE A 57 11.14 -9.28 20.22
CA PHE A 57 11.73 -10.22 21.18
C PHE A 57 12.27 -9.59 22.46
N ASP A 58 12.47 -8.26 22.54
CA ASP A 58 12.87 -7.64 23.81
C ASP A 58 11.77 -7.83 24.86
N ASP A 59 12.14 -8.47 25.96
CA ASP A 59 11.23 -8.67 27.08
C ASP A 59 10.77 -7.32 27.63
N ASN A 60 9.46 -7.16 27.77
CA ASN A 60 8.83 -5.98 28.37
C ASN A 60 9.02 -4.66 27.61
N LYS A 61 9.41 -4.70 26.32
CA LYS A 61 9.52 -3.49 25.49
C LYS A 61 8.26 -2.64 25.49
N PHE A 62 7.10 -3.29 25.46
CA PHE A 62 5.78 -2.64 25.52
C PHE A 62 5.08 -2.86 26.86
N ALA A 63 5.80 -3.15 27.94
CA ALA A 63 5.22 -3.30 29.28
C ALA A 63 4.69 -1.95 29.81
N PRO A 64 3.64 -1.95 30.66
CA PRO A 64 2.88 -3.12 31.11
C PRO A 64 1.76 -3.54 30.14
N ALA A 65 1.69 -2.93 28.94
CA ALA A 65 0.57 -3.15 28.03
C ALA A 65 0.60 -4.53 27.36
N ILE A 66 1.78 -5.03 27.06
CA ILE A 66 2.04 -6.42 26.67
C ILE A 66 3.04 -6.99 27.68
N PRO A 67 2.66 -7.97 28.51
CA PRO A 67 3.60 -8.68 29.36
C PRO A 67 4.46 -9.62 28.50
N GLY A 68 5.78 -9.63 28.72
CA GLY A 68 6.71 -10.45 27.95
C GLY A 68 7.02 -9.86 26.57
N ARG A 69 7.09 -10.71 25.54
CA ARG A 69 7.51 -10.36 24.18
C ARG A 69 6.31 -10.11 23.28
N LEU A 70 6.45 -9.21 22.32
CA LEU A 70 5.39 -8.90 21.35
C LEU A 70 5.06 -10.11 20.47
N ILE A 71 6.07 -10.89 20.06
CA ILE A 71 5.90 -12.07 19.18
C ILE A 71 4.93 -13.11 19.76
N ASP A 72 4.84 -13.20 21.09
CA ASP A 72 3.97 -14.17 21.78
C ASP A 72 2.48 -13.74 21.75
N GLN A 73 2.19 -12.49 21.37
CA GLN A 73 0.83 -11.97 21.21
C GLN A 73 0.35 -11.97 19.75
N LEU A 74 1.23 -12.29 18.78
CA LEU A 74 0.89 -12.27 17.37
C LEU A 74 0.17 -13.56 16.95
N PRO A 75 -0.77 -13.50 15.99
CA PRO A 75 -1.43 -14.68 15.46
C PRO A 75 -0.45 -15.66 14.82
N GLU A 76 -0.67 -16.97 14.98
CA GLU A 76 0.24 -18.01 14.49
C GLU A 76 0.50 -17.93 12.98
N LYS A 77 -0.54 -17.60 12.19
CA LYS A 77 -0.41 -17.36 10.74
C LYS A 77 0.64 -16.30 10.42
N ILE A 78 0.61 -15.18 11.13
CA ILE A 78 1.57 -14.08 10.94
C ILE A 78 2.98 -14.51 11.30
N CYS A 79 3.15 -15.26 12.38
CA CYS A 79 4.45 -15.82 12.76
C CYS A 79 4.99 -16.78 11.68
N ASN A 80 4.13 -17.62 11.09
CA ASN A 80 4.52 -18.51 10.00
C ASN A 80 4.90 -17.74 8.73
N ASP A 81 4.14 -16.71 8.36
CA ASP A 81 4.43 -15.86 7.20
C ASP A 81 5.77 -15.11 7.40
N MET A 82 6.04 -14.59 8.59
CA MET A 82 7.34 -14.00 8.95
C MET A 82 8.49 -14.99 8.84
N LEU A 83 8.30 -16.22 9.33
CA LEU A 83 9.31 -17.27 9.22
C LEU A 83 9.60 -17.60 7.76
N ALA A 84 8.57 -17.64 6.90
CA ALA A 84 8.73 -17.84 5.46
C ALA A 84 9.54 -16.69 4.82
N LEU A 85 9.24 -15.44 5.15
CA LEU A 85 10.00 -14.28 4.69
C LEU A 85 11.47 -14.34 5.15
N LEU A 86 11.73 -14.70 6.41
CA LEU A 86 13.10 -14.85 6.92
C LEU A 86 13.88 -15.95 6.20
N ARG A 87 13.22 -17.07 5.85
CA ARG A 87 13.83 -18.12 5.03
C ARG A 87 14.17 -17.64 3.62
N GLN A 88 13.29 -16.84 3.00
CA GLN A 88 13.57 -16.21 1.71
C GLN A 88 14.78 -15.28 1.79
N LEU A 89 14.85 -14.43 2.83
CA LEU A 89 16.00 -13.55 3.05
C LEU A 89 17.29 -14.35 3.26
N TYR A 90 17.24 -15.42 4.08
CA TYR A 90 18.38 -16.31 4.25
C TYR A 90 18.85 -16.91 2.93
N GLY A 91 17.93 -17.42 2.10
CA GLY A 91 18.23 -17.96 0.77
C GLY A 91 18.89 -16.92 -0.15
N LEU A 92 18.37 -15.69 -0.18
CA LEU A 92 18.93 -14.58 -0.94
C LEU A 92 20.37 -14.23 -0.50
N LEU A 93 20.61 -14.17 0.82
CA LEU A 93 21.93 -13.89 1.37
C LEU A 93 22.93 -15.01 1.06
N MET A 94 22.47 -16.27 1.09
CA MET A 94 23.28 -17.43 0.72
C MET A 94 23.57 -17.48 -0.78
N GLU A 95 22.61 -17.13 -1.64
CA GLU A 95 22.82 -17.01 -3.10
C GLU A 95 23.92 -15.98 -3.38
N TYR A 96 23.84 -14.80 -2.76
CA TYR A 96 24.88 -13.77 -2.88
C TYR A 96 26.24 -14.25 -2.37
N ALA A 97 26.27 -14.92 -1.21
CA ALA A 97 27.50 -15.47 -0.64
C ALA A 97 28.11 -16.57 -1.52
N ALA A 98 27.30 -17.44 -2.12
CA ALA A 98 27.72 -18.54 -2.99
C ALA A 98 28.28 -18.05 -4.33
N VAL A 99 27.58 -17.11 -4.98
CA VAL A 99 28.06 -16.41 -6.19
C VAL A 99 29.46 -15.87 -5.92
N ARG A 100 29.67 -15.26 -4.75
CA ARG A 100 30.99 -14.73 -4.37
C ARG A 100 32.04 -15.78 -4.02
N ALA A 101 31.64 -16.91 -3.43
CA ALA A 101 32.55 -18.00 -3.11
C ALA A 101 33.11 -18.66 -4.39
N GLN A 102 32.27 -18.86 -5.42
CA GLN A 102 32.69 -19.36 -6.73
C GLN A 102 33.76 -18.45 -7.36
N TYR A 103 33.62 -17.12 -7.23
CA TYR A 103 34.62 -16.19 -7.75
C TYR A 103 35.93 -16.15 -6.97
N LYS A 104 35.92 -16.39 -5.65
CA LYS A 104 37.17 -16.55 -4.88
C LYS A 104 37.98 -17.75 -5.38
N ILE A 105 37.30 -18.82 -5.81
CA ILE A 105 37.92 -20.03 -6.36
C ILE A 105 38.49 -19.74 -7.76
N GLU A 106 37.74 -19.07 -8.65
CA GLU A 106 38.25 -18.66 -9.98
C GLU A 106 39.47 -17.71 -9.89
N GLN A 107 39.54 -16.84 -8.87
CA GLN A 107 40.71 -16.00 -8.64
C GLN A 107 41.93 -16.77 -8.10
N GLN A 108 41.71 -17.86 -7.36
CA GLN A 108 42.79 -18.77 -6.91
C GLN A 108 43.26 -19.70 -8.04
N GLU A 109 42.38 -20.12 -8.95
CA GLU A 109 42.74 -20.89 -10.15
C GLU A 109 43.39 -20.02 -11.24
N ALA A 110 43.17 -18.71 -11.25
CA ALA A 110 43.92 -17.77 -12.10
C ALA A 110 45.35 -17.48 -11.59
N THR A 111 45.67 -17.89 -10.35
CA THR A 111 47.04 -17.89 -9.81
C THR A 111 47.66 -19.29 -9.97
N VAL A 112 47.86 -19.74 -11.22
CA VAL A 112 48.57 -21.00 -11.51
C VAL A 112 50.04 -20.74 -11.83
N ASP A 113 50.84 -21.42 -11.02
CA ASP A 113 52.23 -21.90 -11.10
C ASP A 113 53.21 -21.33 -12.15
N VAL A 114 54.33 -20.81 -11.65
CA VAL A 114 55.43 -20.21 -12.42
C VAL A 114 56.28 -21.28 -13.13
N ASP A 115 56.07 -22.57 -12.88
CA ASP A 115 56.89 -23.66 -13.42
C ASP A 115 56.52 -24.14 -14.83
N SER A 116 55.44 -23.63 -15.45
CA SER A 116 55.07 -23.95 -16.86
C SER A 116 55.70 -23.03 -17.93
N LEU A 117 56.67 -22.18 -17.59
CA LEU A 117 57.38 -21.30 -18.53
C LEU A 117 58.19 -21.98 -19.67
N PRO A 118 58.55 -23.29 -19.65
CA PRO A 118 59.29 -23.88 -20.76
C PRO A 118 58.47 -24.16 -22.02
N SER A 119 57.13 -24.25 -21.95
CA SER A 119 56.28 -24.71 -23.06
C SER A 119 55.69 -23.61 -23.95
N LEU A 120 56.05 -22.35 -23.72
CA LEU A 120 55.51 -21.20 -24.46
C LEU A 120 56.40 -20.78 -25.62
N SER A 121 55.76 -20.33 -26.70
CA SER A 121 56.42 -19.95 -27.95
C SER A 121 57.31 -18.69 -27.77
N PRO A 122 58.31 -18.47 -28.65
CA PRO A 122 59.17 -17.29 -28.59
C PRO A 122 58.40 -15.94 -28.66
N GLU A 123 57.23 -15.92 -29.31
CA GLU A 123 56.38 -14.73 -29.42
C GLU A 123 55.65 -14.40 -28.09
N ASP A 124 55.27 -15.42 -27.32
CA ASP A 124 54.64 -15.24 -26.01
C ASP A 124 55.65 -14.79 -24.94
N ARG A 125 56.91 -15.23 -25.07
CA ARG A 125 58.03 -14.74 -24.24
C ARG A 125 58.35 -13.27 -24.51
N MET A 126 58.19 -12.81 -25.76
CA MET A 126 58.41 -11.41 -26.13
C MET A 126 57.32 -10.49 -25.57
N LYS A 127 56.05 -10.94 -25.52
CA LYS A 127 54.96 -10.19 -24.86
C LYS A 127 55.15 -10.08 -23.34
N LEU A 128 55.73 -11.10 -22.71
CA LEU A 128 56.05 -11.09 -21.27
C LEU A 128 57.28 -10.22 -20.93
N LEU A 129 58.18 -9.97 -21.88
CA LEU A 129 59.35 -9.10 -21.71
C LEU A 129 59.03 -7.60 -21.85
N VAL A 130 57.85 -7.24 -22.39
CA VAL A 130 57.41 -5.83 -22.54
C VAL A 130 56.73 -5.28 -21.28
N LEU A 131 56.40 -6.13 -20.30
CA LEU A 131 56.01 -5.69 -18.97
C LEU A 131 57.25 -5.59 -18.09
N ASP A 132 57.81 -4.38 -18.08
CA ASP A 132 58.96 -3.96 -17.31
C ASP A 132 58.83 -4.39 -15.83
N LYS A 133 59.56 -5.44 -15.48
CA LYS A 133 59.92 -5.83 -14.11
C LYS A 133 60.90 -4.79 -13.59
N ARG A 134 60.40 -3.64 -13.11
CA ARG A 134 60.97 -2.82 -12.03
C ARG A 134 60.20 -1.51 -11.87
N LYS A 135 59.19 -1.50 -10.98
CA LYS A 135 59.00 -0.50 -9.92
C LYS A 135 57.69 -0.73 -9.15
N THR A 136 57.86 -0.71 -7.83
CA THR A 136 56.94 -0.27 -6.78
C THR A 136 55.67 -1.10 -6.51
N ASP A 137 55.56 -1.60 -5.27
CA ASP A 137 54.32 -2.12 -4.65
C ASP A 137 53.09 -1.23 -4.91
N ALA A 138 53.29 0.08 -5.12
CA ALA A 138 52.24 1.04 -5.45
C ALA A 138 51.61 0.86 -6.85
N SER A 139 52.34 0.33 -7.84
CA SER A 139 51.81 0.09 -9.19
C SER A 139 50.98 -1.20 -9.25
N GLN A 140 51.41 -2.25 -8.54
CA GLN A 140 50.64 -3.46 -8.30
C GLN A 140 49.38 -3.18 -7.48
N GLN A 141 49.45 -2.38 -6.41
CA GLN A 141 48.27 -1.96 -5.66
C GLN A 141 47.28 -1.15 -6.52
N LYS A 142 47.77 -0.28 -7.41
CA LYS A 142 46.90 0.45 -8.35
C LYS A 142 46.27 -0.46 -9.41
N ALA A 143 47.00 -1.44 -9.92
CA ALA A 143 46.49 -2.43 -10.87
C ALA A 143 45.47 -3.39 -10.21
N ILE A 144 45.73 -3.84 -8.98
CA ILE A 144 44.80 -4.61 -8.15
C ILE A 144 43.56 -3.78 -7.81
N GLY A 145 43.73 -2.48 -7.51
CA GLY A 145 42.63 -1.55 -7.27
C GLY A 145 41.76 -1.32 -8.51
N TRP A 146 42.39 -1.17 -9.69
CA TRP A 146 41.68 -1.03 -10.96
C TRP A 146 40.96 -2.32 -11.37
N ALA A 147 41.60 -3.48 -11.21
CA ALA A 147 41.00 -4.79 -11.44
C ALA A 147 39.81 -5.03 -10.49
N ARG A 148 39.96 -4.76 -9.19
CA ARG A 148 38.85 -4.82 -8.21
C ARG A 148 37.72 -3.85 -8.56
N LYS A 149 38.04 -2.66 -9.06
CA LYS A 149 37.04 -1.67 -9.49
C LYS A 149 36.29 -2.11 -10.75
N MET A 150 36.97 -2.72 -11.72
CA MET A 150 36.34 -3.32 -12.91
C MET A 150 35.48 -4.53 -12.55
N MET A 151 35.95 -5.38 -11.63
CA MET A 151 35.18 -6.53 -11.10
C MET A 151 33.92 -6.07 -10.36
N TRP A 152 34.03 -5.03 -9.54
CA TRP A 152 32.88 -4.42 -8.89
C TRP A 152 31.83 -3.95 -9.90
N VAL A 153 32.28 -3.28 -10.97
CA VAL A 153 31.39 -2.75 -12.01
C VAL A 153 30.73 -3.85 -12.84
N MET A 154 31.44 -4.93 -13.17
CA MET A 154 30.91 -5.99 -14.04
C MET A 154 30.02 -7.03 -13.32
N PHE A 155 30.35 -7.42 -12.08
CA PHE A 155 29.70 -8.59 -11.44
C PHE A 155 29.15 -8.32 -10.03
N ASP A 156 29.82 -7.52 -9.19
CA ASP A 156 29.31 -7.25 -7.83
C ASP A 156 28.20 -6.19 -7.83
N LYS A 157 28.22 -5.20 -8.73
CA LYS A 157 27.23 -4.12 -8.73
C LYS A 157 25.82 -4.64 -8.96
N THR A 158 25.60 -5.45 -10.00
CA THR A 158 24.29 -6.01 -10.35
C THR A 158 23.79 -6.98 -9.29
N SER A 159 24.66 -7.86 -8.80
CA SER A 159 24.34 -8.83 -7.74
C SER A 159 24.04 -8.14 -6.41
N THR A 160 24.81 -7.11 -6.04
CA THR A 160 24.57 -6.29 -4.85
C THR A 160 23.28 -5.47 -5.00
N GLU A 161 23.02 -4.91 -6.17
CA GLU A 161 21.79 -4.15 -6.43
C GLU A 161 20.54 -5.04 -6.34
N LYS A 162 20.61 -6.28 -6.86
CA LYS A 162 19.57 -7.31 -6.66
C LYS A 162 19.39 -7.62 -5.18
N LEU A 163 20.47 -7.97 -4.47
CA LEU A 163 20.45 -8.27 -3.03
C LEU A 163 19.80 -7.14 -2.23
N VAL A 164 20.27 -5.90 -2.41
CA VAL A 164 19.79 -4.73 -1.67
C VAL A 164 18.32 -4.46 -1.97
N SER A 165 17.91 -4.53 -3.24
CA SER A 165 16.53 -4.25 -3.61
C SER A 165 15.57 -5.32 -3.08
N GLU A 166 15.94 -6.60 -3.15
CA GLU A 166 15.15 -7.70 -2.59
C GLU A 166 15.12 -7.66 -1.05
N PHE A 167 16.20 -7.25 -0.39
CA PHE A 167 16.21 -7.06 1.07
C PHE A 167 15.32 -5.88 1.50
N GLU A 168 15.29 -4.78 0.74
CA GLU A 168 14.35 -3.68 0.97
C GLU A 168 12.89 -4.12 0.78
N VAL A 169 12.61 -4.94 -0.24
CA VAL A 169 11.28 -5.55 -0.46
C VAL A 169 10.90 -6.46 0.70
N TRP A 170 11.84 -7.29 1.19
CA TRP A 170 11.64 -8.12 2.38
C TRP A 170 11.27 -7.26 3.60
N ALA A 171 12.00 -6.16 3.85
CA ALA A 171 11.72 -5.28 4.99
C ALA A 171 10.32 -4.65 4.89
N GLN A 172 9.91 -4.23 3.69
CA GLN A 172 8.58 -3.68 3.43
C GLN A 172 7.46 -4.73 3.61
N ARG A 173 7.68 -5.97 3.18
CA ARG A 173 6.72 -7.08 3.38
C ARG A 173 6.55 -7.39 4.86
N THR A 174 7.64 -7.47 5.61
CA THR A 174 7.59 -7.71 7.06
C THR A 174 6.86 -6.58 7.81
N GLN A 175 7.10 -5.32 7.45
CA GLN A 175 6.33 -4.19 7.97
C GLN A 175 4.83 -4.37 7.69
N THR A 176 4.46 -4.73 6.46
CA THR A 176 3.06 -4.87 6.03
C THR A 176 2.35 -6.00 6.79
N LEU A 177 3.02 -7.12 7.04
CA LEU A 177 2.51 -8.22 7.86
C LEU A 177 2.23 -7.78 9.30
N LEU A 178 3.16 -7.04 9.92
CA LEU A 178 2.97 -6.51 11.27
C LEU A 178 1.80 -5.54 11.32
N GLU A 179 1.73 -4.62 10.36
CA GLU A 179 0.68 -3.62 10.28
C GLU A 179 -0.72 -4.23 10.19
N ALA A 180 -0.87 -5.40 9.55
CA ALA A 180 -2.15 -6.07 9.41
C ALA A 180 -2.79 -6.52 10.74
N VAL A 181 -1.98 -6.74 11.79
CA VAL A 181 -2.46 -7.35 13.06
C VAL A 181 -2.16 -6.54 14.30
N TRP A 182 -1.26 -5.57 14.22
CA TRP A 182 -0.74 -4.95 15.43
C TRP A 182 -1.69 -3.90 16.03
N TRP A 183 -2.37 -3.03 15.26
CA TRP A 183 -3.23 -1.96 15.81
C TRP A 183 -4.35 -2.44 16.75
N PRO A 184 -4.99 -3.60 16.51
CA PRO A 184 -5.94 -4.18 17.45
C PRO A 184 -5.35 -4.58 18.83
N LEU A 185 -4.03 -4.75 18.95
CA LEU A 185 -3.39 -5.15 20.21
C LEU A 185 -3.61 -4.11 21.31
N SER A 186 -3.73 -4.59 22.55
CA SER A 186 -4.04 -3.79 23.74
C SER A 186 -3.10 -2.59 23.94
N CYS A 187 -1.83 -2.71 23.55
CA CYS A 187 -0.85 -1.64 23.64
C CYS A 187 -1.17 -0.42 22.79
N PHE A 188 -1.97 -0.55 21.73
CA PHE A 188 -2.26 0.54 20.80
C PHE A 188 -3.71 1.02 20.86
N GLN A 189 -4.37 0.77 22.00
CA GLN A 189 -5.77 1.15 22.24
C GLN A 189 -5.93 2.44 23.05
N THR A 190 -4.85 3.05 23.55
CA THR A 190 -4.94 4.29 24.33
C THR A 190 -3.96 5.36 23.83
N LEU A 191 -4.37 6.63 23.93
CA LEU A 191 -3.57 7.75 23.45
C LEU A 191 -2.20 7.84 24.11
N GLY A 192 -2.13 7.66 25.43
CA GLY A 192 -0.86 7.73 26.17
C GLY A 192 0.14 6.64 25.78
N ARG A 193 -0.33 5.45 25.36
CA ARG A 193 0.55 4.38 24.87
C ARG A 193 1.04 4.65 23.45
N LEU A 194 0.18 5.20 22.59
CA LEU A 194 0.59 5.62 21.25
C LEU A 194 1.62 6.75 21.29
N GLN A 195 1.51 7.69 22.23
CA GLN A 195 2.53 8.73 22.42
C GLN A 195 3.89 8.14 22.80
N LYS A 196 3.94 7.14 23.69
CA LYS A 196 5.19 6.43 24.01
C LYS A 196 5.76 5.67 22.80
N LEU A 197 4.89 5.05 22.00
CA LEU A 197 5.32 4.37 20.78
C LEU A 197 5.93 5.35 19.77
N GLU A 198 5.38 6.56 19.67
CA GLU A 198 5.88 7.64 18.82
C GLU A 198 7.30 8.09 19.20
N GLU A 199 7.72 7.83 20.44
CA GLU A 199 9.06 8.13 20.95
C GLU A 199 10.05 6.96 20.72
N ASP A 200 9.57 5.75 20.40
CA ASP A 200 10.40 4.55 20.26
C ASP A 200 11.16 4.52 18.91
N GLU A 201 12.49 4.55 18.96
CA GLU A 201 13.36 4.58 17.78
C GLU A 201 13.37 3.27 16.97
N ASP A 202 13.15 2.12 17.62
CA ASP A 202 13.08 0.86 16.90
C ASP A 202 11.75 0.72 16.16
N ALA A 203 10.63 1.12 16.78
CA ALA A 203 9.33 1.17 16.12
C ALA A 203 9.34 2.13 14.91
N LYS A 204 10.01 3.28 15.03
CA LYS A 204 10.28 4.19 13.90
C LYS A 204 11.06 3.49 12.79
N SER A 205 12.16 2.82 13.16
CA SER A 205 13.05 2.18 12.19
C SER A 205 12.36 1.07 11.40
N VAL A 206 11.54 0.24 12.06
CA VAL A 206 10.74 -0.83 11.42
C VAL A 206 9.59 -0.24 10.58
N GLY A 207 9.33 1.07 10.68
CA GLY A 207 8.29 1.76 9.92
C GLY A 207 6.90 1.63 10.55
N LEU A 208 6.81 1.12 11.78
CA LEU A 208 5.55 0.84 12.45
C LEU A 208 4.75 2.11 12.78
N LEU A 209 5.36 3.29 12.83
CA LEU A 209 4.58 4.52 13.10
C LEU A 209 3.64 4.96 11.96
N ARG A 210 3.61 4.25 10.82
CA ARG A 210 2.74 4.61 9.69
C ARG A 210 1.26 4.60 10.07
N GLY A 211 0.61 5.75 9.99
CA GLY A 211 -0.78 5.95 10.39
C GLY A 211 -1.01 6.11 11.88
N ILE A 212 0.03 6.33 12.69
CA ILE A 212 -0.12 6.60 14.12
C ILE A 212 -1.00 7.82 14.40
N GLY A 213 -0.97 8.85 13.55
CA GLY A 213 -1.81 10.04 13.68
C GLY A 213 -3.30 9.69 13.54
N VAL A 214 -3.64 8.89 12.53
CA VAL A 214 -4.99 8.34 12.36
C VAL A 214 -5.38 7.52 13.59
N ARG A 215 -4.50 6.61 14.04
CA ARG A 215 -4.79 5.76 15.20
C ARG A 215 -5.03 6.57 16.47
N LYS A 216 -4.25 7.63 16.74
CA LYS A 216 -4.43 8.52 17.90
C LYS A 216 -5.82 9.16 17.91
N LEU A 217 -6.30 9.62 16.76
CA LEU A 217 -7.65 10.20 16.61
C LEU A 217 -8.77 9.15 16.72
N LEU A 218 -8.50 7.90 16.35
CA LEU A 218 -9.45 6.80 16.48
C LEU A 218 -9.63 6.35 17.94
N VAL A 219 -8.57 6.40 18.77
CA VAL A 219 -8.64 6.02 20.19
C VAL A 219 -8.91 7.18 21.13
N ALA A 220 -8.81 8.42 20.64
CA ALA A 220 -9.11 9.61 21.43
C ALA A 220 -10.60 9.68 21.81
N SER A 221 -10.89 10.19 23.01
CA SER A 221 -12.26 10.51 23.41
C SER A 221 -12.84 11.58 22.47
N PRO A 222 -14.11 11.48 22.03
CA PRO A 222 -14.75 12.46 21.16
C PRO A 222 -14.63 13.91 21.65
N ALA A 223 -14.55 14.12 22.97
CA ALA A 223 -14.38 15.44 23.57
C ALA A 223 -13.01 16.08 23.30
N LEU A 224 -11.96 15.29 23.06
CA LEU A 224 -10.59 15.77 22.80
C LEU A 224 -10.33 16.06 21.32
N ILE A 225 -11.16 15.53 20.43
CA ILE A 225 -10.99 15.63 18.98
C ILE A 225 -11.04 17.08 18.49
N PRO A 226 -11.97 17.96 18.93
CA PRO A 226 -11.99 19.35 18.48
C PRO A 226 -10.66 20.08 18.71
N SER A 227 -9.99 19.82 19.84
CA SER A 227 -8.68 20.42 20.14
C SER A 227 -7.52 19.80 19.35
N GLN A 228 -7.68 18.58 18.82
CA GLN A 228 -6.67 17.87 18.04
C GLN A 228 -6.88 18.02 16.53
N SER A 229 -8.09 18.40 16.11
CA SER A 229 -8.45 18.60 14.72
C SER A 229 -7.75 19.82 14.16
N LYS A 230 -7.01 19.62 13.07
CA LYS A 230 -6.47 20.70 12.24
C LYS A 230 -7.42 21.09 11.10
N ALA A 231 -8.54 20.37 10.92
CA ALA A 231 -9.59 20.77 9.98
C ALA A 231 -10.33 21.99 10.54
N ILE A 232 -10.49 23.02 9.71
CA ILE A 232 -11.01 24.33 10.10
C ILE A 232 -12.52 24.41 9.85
N GLU A 233 -13.29 24.88 10.84
CA GLU A 233 -14.70 25.18 10.62
C GLU A 233 -14.84 26.45 9.76
N THR A 234 -15.64 26.37 8.71
CA THR A 234 -15.98 27.50 7.83
C THR A 234 -17.50 27.58 7.64
N ILE A 235 -17.94 28.50 6.80
CA ILE A 235 -19.33 28.72 6.43
C ILE A 235 -19.52 28.33 4.97
N ALA A 236 -20.67 27.71 4.66
CA ALA A 236 -20.95 27.20 3.31
C ALA A 236 -20.75 28.24 2.20
N LYS A 237 -21.08 29.51 2.48
CA LYS A 237 -20.95 30.64 1.54
C LYS A 237 -19.51 31.00 1.15
N ASP A 238 -18.51 30.51 1.89
CA ASP A 238 -17.10 30.75 1.56
C ASP A 238 -16.60 29.82 0.45
N PHE A 239 -17.31 28.72 0.17
CA PHE A 239 -17.02 27.84 -0.94
C PHE A 239 -17.78 28.30 -2.20
N CYS A 240 -17.04 28.66 -3.24
CA CYS A 240 -17.58 29.03 -4.54
C CYS A 240 -17.38 27.85 -5.50
N SER A 241 -18.47 27.14 -5.82
CA SER A 241 -18.44 26.09 -6.84
C SER A 241 -18.17 26.70 -8.22
N SER A 242 -17.25 26.09 -8.96
CA SER A 242 -16.85 26.48 -10.32
C SER A 242 -17.14 25.40 -11.35
N SER A 243 -17.06 24.13 -10.96
CA SER A 243 -17.22 22.99 -11.86
C SER A 243 -17.57 21.70 -11.11
N GLN A 244 -17.68 20.58 -11.84
CA GLN A 244 -18.07 19.29 -11.29
C GLN A 244 -17.24 18.16 -11.91
N ALA A 245 -16.89 17.17 -11.09
CA ALA A 245 -16.37 15.88 -11.56
C ALA A 245 -17.40 14.80 -11.23
N GLY A 246 -18.24 14.44 -12.20
CA GLY A 246 -19.41 13.59 -11.94
C GLY A 246 -20.39 14.30 -10.99
N ALA A 247 -20.67 13.70 -9.84
CA ALA A 247 -21.55 14.28 -8.82
C ALA A 247 -20.80 15.13 -7.77
N LEU A 248 -19.48 15.27 -7.90
CA LEU A 248 -18.63 15.96 -6.93
C LEU A 248 -18.49 17.43 -7.30
N GLU A 249 -18.79 18.31 -6.36
CA GLU A 249 -18.67 19.77 -6.55
C GLU A 249 -17.23 20.21 -6.35
N LEU A 250 -16.68 20.93 -7.35
CA LEU A 250 -15.35 21.51 -7.35
C LEU A 250 -15.42 23.03 -7.30
N GLY A 251 -14.43 23.66 -6.68
CA GLY A 251 -14.46 25.10 -6.51
C GLY A 251 -13.24 25.67 -5.80
N THR A 252 -13.38 26.93 -5.42
CA THR A 252 -12.38 27.69 -4.66
C THR A 252 -12.96 28.10 -3.31
N LEU A 253 -12.10 28.18 -2.29
CA LEU A 253 -12.48 28.68 -0.97
C LEU A 253 -12.00 30.13 -0.80
N LYS A 254 -12.89 31.01 -0.34
CA LYS A 254 -12.60 32.43 -0.11
C LYS A 254 -11.35 32.62 0.76
N GLY A 255 -10.45 33.49 0.31
CA GLY A 255 -9.20 33.77 1.03
C GLY A 255 -8.10 32.71 0.85
N SER A 256 -8.30 31.75 -0.05
CA SER A 256 -7.28 30.74 -0.37
C SER A 256 -7.02 30.66 -1.87
N ASN A 257 -5.78 30.31 -2.23
CA ASN A 257 -5.36 30.16 -3.63
C ASN A 257 -5.46 28.69 -4.12
N GLY A 258 -6.15 27.84 -3.37
CA GLY A 258 -6.29 26.41 -3.65
C GLY A 258 -7.55 26.07 -4.42
N ARG A 259 -7.56 24.88 -5.03
CA ARG A 259 -8.78 24.24 -5.54
C ARG A 259 -9.25 23.17 -4.58
N TYR A 260 -10.57 23.02 -4.47
CA TYR A 260 -11.18 22.15 -3.48
C TYR A 260 -12.35 21.36 -4.07
N MET A 261 -12.66 20.26 -3.40
CA MET A 261 -13.83 19.42 -3.63
C MET A 261 -14.67 19.39 -2.34
N VAL A 262 -15.99 19.34 -2.48
CA VAL A 262 -16.91 19.19 -1.33
C VAL A 262 -17.67 17.88 -1.40
N GLU A 263 -17.70 17.16 -0.26
CA GLU A 263 -18.62 16.05 -0.03
C GLU A 263 -19.68 16.43 0.98
N TYR A 264 -20.92 16.03 0.71
CA TYR A 264 -22.06 16.35 1.56
C TYR A 264 -22.54 15.13 2.34
N LYS A 265 -22.49 15.20 3.66
CA LYS A 265 -23.10 14.21 4.56
C LYS A 265 -24.47 14.69 5.00
N GLN A 266 -25.54 14.04 4.52
CA GLN A 266 -26.88 14.30 5.01
C GLN A 266 -27.10 13.64 6.39
N TYR A 267 -27.84 14.33 7.25
CA TYR A 267 -28.36 13.80 8.51
C TYR A 267 -29.87 14.04 8.59
N ARG A 268 -30.59 13.21 9.35
CA ARG A 268 -32.03 13.40 9.61
C ARG A 268 -32.22 13.69 11.10
N PRO A 269 -32.69 14.89 11.48
CA PRO A 269 -32.99 15.18 12.87
C PRO A 269 -34.23 14.37 13.30
N GLY A 270 -34.19 13.81 14.51
CA GLY A 270 -35.39 13.29 15.17
C GLY A 270 -36.03 12.00 14.64
N GLY A 271 -35.32 11.15 13.88
CA GLY A 271 -35.80 9.78 13.64
C GLY A 271 -35.88 8.99 14.95
N LYS A 272 -36.71 7.94 15.05
CA LYS A 272 -36.84 7.05 16.24
C LYS A 272 -35.52 6.40 16.73
N SER A 273 -34.38 6.70 16.09
CA SER A 273 -33.03 6.37 16.51
C SER A 273 -32.53 7.35 17.59
N SER A 274 -32.11 6.80 18.72
CA SER A 274 -31.70 7.44 19.97
C SER A 274 -30.44 8.35 19.94
N ILE A 275 -30.07 8.94 18.80
CA ILE A 275 -28.79 9.66 18.65
C ILE A 275 -29.07 11.17 18.60
N SER A 276 -28.51 11.92 19.55
CA SER A 276 -28.65 13.38 19.61
C SER A 276 -27.89 14.07 18.47
N ASP A 277 -28.37 15.25 18.03
CA ASP A 277 -27.70 16.08 17.02
C ASP A 277 -26.25 16.41 17.41
N THR A 278 -25.98 16.54 18.71
CA THR A 278 -24.63 16.71 19.27
C THR A 278 -23.70 15.53 18.95
N ALA A 279 -24.20 14.30 19.01
CA ALA A 279 -23.42 13.11 18.70
C ALA A 279 -23.14 12.98 17.18
N VAL A 280 -24.10 13.39 16.34
CA VAL A 280 -23.89 13.46 14.88
C VAL A 280 -22.79 14.47 14.55
N ARG A 281 -22.85 15.67 15.13
CA ARG A 281 -21.82 16.71 14.95
C ARG A 281 -20.46 16.21 15.41
N GLN A 282 -20.35 15.63 16.61
CA GLN A 282 -19.08 15.07 17.12
C GLN A 282 -18.46 14.04 16.17
N ARG A 283 -19.27 13.15 15.57
CA ARG A 283 -18.78 12.18 14.59
C ARG A 283 -18.26 12.83 13.31
N VAL A 284 -18.93 13.89 12.83
CA VAL A 284 -18.44 14.63 11.66
C VAL A 284 -17.13 15.33 11.95
N LEU A 285 -16.98 15.91 13.14
CA LEU A 285 -15.71 16.51 13.57
C LEU A 285 -14.59 15.47 13.65
N GLN A 286 -14.89 14.29 14.21
CA GLN A 286 -13.96 13.15 14.21
C GLN A 286 -13.57 12.74 12.80
N LEU A 287 -14.55 12.62 11.90
CA LEU A 287 -14.30 12.26 10.51
C LEU A 287 -13.43 13.32 9.80
N ALA A 288 -13.73 14.61 9.97
CA ALA A 288 -12.93 15.70 9.40
C ALA A 288 -11.49 15.69 9.93
N ALA A 289 -11.29 15.46 11.22
CA ALA A 289 -9.96 15.33 11.82
C ALA A 289 -9.20 14.11 11.26
N LEU A 290 -9.85 12.95 11.15
CA LEU A 290 -9.26 11.74 10.60
C LEU A 290 -8.86 11.93 9.14
N LEU A 291 -9.72 12.55 8.33
CA LEU A 291 -9.45 12.80 6.91
C LEU A 291 -8.43 13.92 6.68
N HIS A 292 -8.22 14.80 7.65
CA HIS A 292 -7.10 15.74 7.63
C HIS A 292 -5.77 15.03 7.83
N GLU A 293 -5.71 14.11 8.81
CA GLU A 293 -4.48 13.46 9.23
C GLU A 293 -4.11 12.25 8.34
N ALA A 294 -5.11 11.59 7.75
CA ALA A 294 -4.95 10.37 6.94
C ALA A 294 -3.85 10.46 5.86
N PRO A 295 -3.87 11.42 4.92
CA PRO A 295 -2.86 11.46 3.86
C PRO A 295 -1.46 11.89 4.36
N ILE A 296 -1.36 12.50 5.54
CA ILE A 296 -0.08 12.86 6.17
C ILE A 296 0.53 11.63 6.85
N SER A 297 -0.30 10.93 7.64
CA SER A 297 0.16 9.84 8.48
C SER A 297 0.34 8.54 7.70
N ASP A 298 -0.46 8.33 6.64
CA ASP A 298 -0.32 7.21 5.72
C ASP A 298 -0.69 7.61 4.27
N PRO A 299 0.29 8.04 3.46
CA PRO A 299 0.07 8.38 2.06
C PRO A 299 -0.51 7.23 1.21
N ALA A 300 -0.34 5.97 1.63
CA ALA A 300 -0.87 4.81 0.90
C ALA A 300 -2.41 4.69 1.00
N LEU A 301 -3.05 5.42 1.91
CA LEU A 301 -4.51 5.56 1.94
C LEU A 301 -5.05 6.27 0.68
N ARG A 302 -4.21 7.12 0.05
CA ARG A 302 -4.54 7.92 -1.14
C ARG A 302 -5.90 8.61 -1.05
N VAL A 303 -6.22 9.17 0.11
CA VAL A 303 -7.39 10.02 0.28
C VAL A 303 -6.99 11.48 0.09
N LEU A 304 -7.95 12.35 -0.24
CA LEU A 304 -7.69 13.79 -0.23
C LEU A 304 -7.65 14.32 1.20
N GLN A 305 -6.86 15.37 1.42
CA GLN A 305 -6.77 15.99 2.74
C GLN A 305 -8.02 16.85 3.01
N CYS A 306 -8.78 16.50 4.04
CA CYS A 306 -9.87 17.35 4.53
C CYS A 306 -9.27 18.56 5.25
N THR A 307 -9.47 19.76 4.71
CA THR A 307 -8.89 20.99 5.25
C THR A 307 -9.92 21.81 6.02
N HIS A 308 -11.17 21.77 5.57
CA HIS A 308 -12.25 22.52 6.18
C HIS A 308 -13.53 21.69 6.25
N TYR A 309 -14.47 22.12 7.08
CA TYR A 309 -15.83 21.59 7.10
C TYR A 309 -16.81 22.70 7.45
N PHE A 310 -18.08 22.50 7.12
CA PHE A 310 -19.16 23.41 7.51
C PHE A 310 -20.45 22.65 7.77
N GLU A 311 -21.38 23.30 8.46
CA GLU A 311 -22.74 22.79 8.69
C GLU A 311 -23.77 23.68 7.98
N GLU A 312 -24.67 23.07 7.21
CA GLU A 312 -25.85 23.73 6.67
C GLU A 312 -27.09 23.20 7.39
N THR A 313 -27.36 23.73 8.59
CA THR A 313 -28.46 23.27 9.45
C THR A 313 -29.82 23.28 8.75
N LEU A 314 -30.10 24.30 7.92
CA LEU A 314 -31.37 24.38 7.16
C LEU A 314 -31.51 23.27 6.10
N LYS A 315 -30.40 22.72 5.61
CA LYS A 315 -30.37 21.61 4.63
C LYS A 315 -30.07 20.25 5.28
N LEU A 316 -29.93 20.23 6.61
CA LEU A 316 -29.64 19.03 7.39
C LEU A 316 -28.44 18.24 6.84
N ARG A 317 -27.36 18.97 6.52
CA ARG A 317 -26.14 18.36 5.98
C ARG A 317 -24.88 19.05 6.47
N PHE A 318 -23.79 18.29 6.51
CA PHE A 318 -22.44 18.80 6.66
C PHE A 318 -21.73 18.77 5.31
N GLY A 319 -20.86 19.74 5.07
CA GLY A 319 -19.91 19.73 3.96
C GLY A 319 -18.50 19.46 4.48
N LEU A 320 -17.81 18.49 3.89
CA LEU A 320 -16.39 18.24 4.10
C LEU A 320 -15.61 18.78 2.89
N ILE A 321 -14.65 19.66 3.12
CA ILE A 321 -13.90 20.34 2.06
C ILE A 321 -12.49 19.77 1.96
N TYR A 322 -12.19 19.18 0.81
CA TYR A 322 -10.94 18.52 0.51
C TYR A 322 -10.08 19.36 -0.42
N ARG A 323 -8.79 19.45 -0.12
CA ARG A 323 -7.84 20.15 -1.01
C ARG A 323 -7.44 19.25 -2.17
N LEU A 324 -7.55 19.75 -3.39
CA LEU A 324 -7.07 19.06 -4.59
C LEU A 324 -5.53 19.23 -4.73
N PRO A 325 -4.81 18.23 -5.28
CA PRO A 325 -3.38 18.34 -5.53
C PRO A 325 -3.00 19.54 -6.41
N SER A 326 -1.95 20.27 -6.02
CA SER A 326 -1.47 21.43 -6.79
C SER A 326 -0.84 21.07 -8.14
N ALA A 327 -0.47 19.79 -8.34
CA ALA A 327 0.16 19.30 -9.56
C ALA A 327 -0.78 19.24 -10.77
N ILE A 328 -2.08 19.44 -10.55
CA ILE A 328 -3.05 19.57 -11.62
C ILE A 328 -2.82 20.95 -12.26
N GLY A 329 -2.44 20.99 -13.54
CA GLY A 329 -2.35 22.24 -14.29
C GLY A 329 -3.62 23.07 -14.09
N ALA A 330 -3.50 24.41 -14.10
CA ALA A 330 -4.60 25.32 -13.77
C ALA A 330 -5.91 25.04 -14.54
N ASN A 331 -5.80 24.39 -15.71
CA ASN A 331 -6.92 24.06 -16.61
C ASN A 331 -7.30 22.58 -16.65
N SER A 332 -6.60 21.68 -15.97
CA SER A 332 -7.01 20.27 -15.91
C SER A 332 -8.00 20.08 -14.75
N GLU A 333 -9.10 19.38 -15.01
CA GLU A 333 -10.08 18.98 -14.01
C GLU A 333 -9.90 17.50 -13.66
N PRO A 334 -10.11 17.11 -12.39
CA PRO A 334 -10.08 15.71 -12.03
C PRO A 334 -11.18 14.96 -12.77
N THR A 335 -10.89 13.73 -13.16
CA THR A 335 -11.85 12.84 -13.83
C THR A 335 -12.16 11.66 -12.92
N THR A 336 -13.42 11.21 -12.91
CA THR A 336 -13.81 10.02 -12.16
C THR A 336 -13.46 8.76 -12.95
N LEU A 337 -13.15 7.66 -12.28
CA LEU A 337 -13.00 6.35 -12.93
C LEU A 337 -14.30 5.96 -13.67
N ALA A 338 -15.46 6.34 -13.12
CA ALA A 338 -16.78 6.12 -13.73
C ALA A 338 -16.90 6.75 -15.13
N SER A 339 -16.31 7.94 -15.32
CA SER A 339 -16.31 8.66 -16.60
C SER A 339 -15.41 7.98 -17.63
N ILE A 340 -14.29 7.42 -17.19
CA ILE A 340 -13.31 6.75 -18.06
C ILE A 340 -13.75 5.34 -18.46
N LEU A 341 -14.50 4.66 -17.59
CA LEU A 341 -15.07 3.34 -17.85
C LEU A 341 -16.34 3.38 -18.72
N ASP A 342 -16.89 4.57 -18.99
CA ASP A 342 -18.08 4.73 -19.81
C ASP A 342 -17.84 4.27 -21.26
N ALA A 343 -18.78 3.53 -21.83
CA ALA A 343 -18.67 3.04 -23.21
C ALA A 343 -18.50 4.16 -24.25
N ASN A 344 -18.93 5.39 -23.96
CA ASN A 344 -18.80 6.55 -24.85
C ASN A 344 -17.48 7.31 -24.65
N TYR A 345 -16.63 6.88 -23.72
CA TYR A 345 -15.34 7.54 -23.47
C TYR A 345 -14.42 7.42 -24.69
N LYS A 346 -13.86 8.55 -25.13
CA LYS A 346 -13.10 8.66 -26.38
C LYS A 346 -11.57 8.60 -26.20
N GLY A 347 -11.06 8.65 -24.98
CA GLY A 347 -9.61 8.74 -24.69
C GLY A 347 -8.82 7.42 -24.82
N GLY A 348 -9.35 6.44 -25.56
CA GLY A 348 -8.70 5.15 -25.80
C GLY A 348 -8.81 4.16 -24.63
N ARG A 349 -8.26 2.95 -24.83
CA ARG A 349 -8.22 1.89 -23.82
C ARG A 349 -6.79 1.75 -23.29
N PRO A 350 -6.57 1.82 -21.97
CA PRO A 350 -5.24 1.64 -21.39
C PRO A 350 -4.77 0.19 -21.49
N SER A 351 -3.46 0.00 -21.37
CA SER A 351 -2.86 -1.34 -21.33
C SER A 351 -3.40 -2.16 -20.16
N LEU A 352 -3.38 -3.49 -20.30
CA LEU A 352 -3.74 -4.39 -19.20
C LEU A 352 -2.91 -4.11 -17.94
N THR A 353 -1.60 -3.93 -18.10
CA THR A 353 -0.68 -3.58 -17.01
C THR A 353 -1.15 -2.35 -16.23
N ALA A 354 -1.52 -1.27 -16.92
CA ALA A 354 -1.97 -0.05 -16.26
C ALA A 354 -3.30 -0.25 -15.50
N ARG A 355 -4.21 -1.07 -16.05
CA ARG A 355 -5.47 -1.44 -15.39
C ARG A 355 -5.22 -2.27 -14.12
N ILE A 356 -4.34 -3.26 -14.19
CA ILE A 356 -3.98 -4.09 -13.01
C ILE A 356 -3.30 -3.23 -11.94
N ARG A 357 -2.42 -2.29 -12.32
CA ARG A 357 -1.80 -1.35 -11.38
C ARG A 357 -2.82 -0.46 -10.69
N LEU A 358 -3.82 0.07 -11.42
CA LEU A 358 -4.93 0.81 -10.82
C LEU A 358 -5.69 -0.05 -9.80
N ALA A 359 -6.05 -1.28 -10.17
CA ALA A 359 -6.71 -2.23 -9.29
C ALA A 359 -5.90 -2.51 -8.02
N HIS A 360 -4.59 -2.75 -8.16
CA HIS A 360 -3.68 -2.92 -7.04
C HIS A 360 -3.66 -1.67 -6.14
N LYS A 361 -3.54 -0.46 -6.70
CA LYS A 361 -3.55 0.77 -5.88
C LYS A 361 -4.84 0.90 -5.07
N LEU A 362 -6.00 0.63 -5.67
CA LEU A 362 -7.30 0.71 -4.98
C LEU A 362 -7.44 -0.37 -3.90
N ALA A 363 -7.02 -1.60 -4.19
CA ALA A 363 -7.03 -2.69 -3.22
C ALA A 363 -6.09 -2.38 -2.03
N LEU A 364 -4.90 -1.81 -2.30
CA LEU A 364 -3.98 -1.33 -1.28
C LEU A 364 -4.62 -0.23 -0.43
N CYS A 365 -5.24 0.79 -1.03
CA CYS A 365 -5.96 1.83 -0.27
C CYS A 365 -6.99 1.25 0.68
N LEU A 366 -7.77 0.27 0.21
CA LEU A 366 -8.78 -0.40 1.02
C LEU A 366 -8.14 -1.21 2.16
N GLN A 367 -7.07 -1.95 1.87
CA GLN A 367 -6.31 -2.71 2.86
C GLN A 367 -5.79 -1.78 3.96
N ARG A 368 -5.22 -0.62 3.58
CA ARG A 368 -4.76 0.41 4.53
C ARG A 368 -5.88 0.91 5.43
N LEU A 369 -7.05 1.24 4.87
CA LEU A 369 -8.22 1.63 5.68
C LEU A 369 -8.59 0.54 6.69
N HIS A 370 -8.63 -0.72 6.25
CA HIS A 370 -9.00 -1.86 7.08
C HIS A 370 -7.97 -2.19 8.17
N THR A 371 -6.69 -1.89 7.95
CA THR A 371 -5.62 -1.94 8.96
C THR A 371 -5.91 -1.02 10.16
N TYR A 372 -6.52 0.15 9.92
CA TYR A 372 -6.95 1.06 10.98
C TYR A 372 -8.33 0.74 11.56
N LEU A 373 -8.93 -0.40 11.18
CA LEU A 373 -10.32 -0.75 11.49
C LEU A 373 -11.30 0.33 11.00
N TRP A 374 -11.04 0.91 9.82
CA TRP A 374 -11.85 1.95 9.21
C TRP A 374 -12.52 1.39 7.93
N VAL A 375 -13.84 1.51 7.81
CA VAL A 375 -14.59 1.03 6.62
C VAL A 375 -15.04 2.20 5.74
N HIS A 376 -14.95 2.03 4.41
CA HIS A 376 -15.23 3.06 3.40
C HIS A 376 -16.74 3.26 3.17
N LYS A 377 -17.50 2.16 3.06
CA LYS A 377 -18.96 2.08 2.83
C LYS A 377 -19.50 2.49 1.46
N SER A 378 -18.67 3.10 0.64
CA SER A 378 -19.09 3.75 -0.61
C SER A 378 -18.11 3.49 -1.76
N LEU A 379 -17.47 2.31 -1.81
CA LEU A 379 -16.45 2.02 -2.84
C LEU A 379 -17.12 1.76 -4.20
N ARG A 380 -16.92 2.67 -5.16
CA ARG A 380 -17.49 2.64 -6.51
C ARG A 380 -16.68 3.53 -7.47
N PRO A 381 -16.81 3.39 -8.80
CA PRO A 381 -16.05 4.19 -9.77
C PRO A 381 -16.24 5.70 -9.65
N GLU A 382 -17.42 6.17 -9.25
CA GLU A 382 -17.69 7.61 -9.05
C GLU A 382 -16.87 8.20 -7.92
N ASN A 383 -16.40 7.34 -7.01
CA ASN A 383 -15.65 7.69 -5.82
C ASN A 383 -14.13 7.48 -5.99
N VAL A 384 -13.66 7.32 -7.22
CA VAL A 384 -12.23 7.26 -7.55
C VAL A 384 -11.89 8.42 -8.48
N LEU A 385 -11.12 9.38 -7.99
CA LEU A 385 -10.62 10.51 -8.76
C LEU A 385 -9.24 10.25 -9.34
N LEU A 386 -9.06 10.70 -10.57
CA LEU A 386 -7.81 10.66 -11.32
C LEU A 386 -7.46 12.07 -11.75
N PHE A 387 -6.16 12.35 -11.83
CA PHE A 387 -5.63 13.69 -12.09
C PHE A 387 -4.71 13.68 -13.33
N PRO A 388 -5.23 13.38 -14.53
CA PRO A 388 -4.45 13.47 -15.75
C PRO A 388 -4.08 14.94 -16.02
N SER A 389 -2.87 15.20 -16.49
CA SER A 389 -2.44 16.57 -16.83
C SER A 389 -3.14 17.08 -18.09
N GLU A 390 -3.46 16.19 -19.03
CA GLU A 390 -4.12 16.44 -20.31
C GLU A 390 -5.00 15.23 -20.69
N ASP A 391 -5.97 15.42 -21.59
CA ASP A 391 -6.82 14.34 -22.11
C ASP A 391 -6.07 13.50 -23.16
N SER A 392 -5.07 12.75 -22.69
CA SER A 392 -4.33 11.78 -23.49
C SER A 392 -4.23 10.45 -22.77
N LEU A 393 -4.18 9.35 -23.54
CA LEU A 393 -4.08 8.00 -22.98
C LEU A 393 -2.83 7.82 -22.10
N SER A 394 -1.70 8.40 -22.51
CA SER A 394 -0.44 8.35 -21.76
C SER A 394 -0.56 9.03 -20.39
N GLU A 395 -1.12 10.24 -20.36
CA GLU A 395 -1.30 10.99 -19.11
C GLU A 395 -2.34 10.36 -18.20
N MET A 396 -3.41 9.78 -18.76
CA MET A 396 -4.37 8.99 -18.00
C MET A 396 -3.73 7.74 -17.37
N GLN A 397 -2.91 7.00 -18.12
CA GLN A 397 -2.20 5.85 -17.57
C GLN A 397 -1.22 6.24 -16.46
N LYS A 398 -0.57 7.41 -16.55
CA LYS A 398 0.23 7.95 -15.44
C LYS A 398 -0.64 8.29 -14.23
N ALA A 399 -1.83 8.84 -14.44
CA ALA A 399 -2.76 9.16 -13.36
C ALA A 399 -3.22 7.93 -12.56
N PHE A 400 -3.19 6.72 -13.16
CA PHE A 400 -3.49 5.47 -12.44
C PHE A 400 -2.48 5.10 -11.36
N GLU A 401 -1.27 5.69 -11.38
CA GLU A 401 -0.30 5.49 -10.31
C GLU A 401 -0.67 6.25 -9.03
N ASP A 402 -1.56 7.23 -9.14
CA ASP A 402 -1.96 8.09 -8.03
C ASP A 402 -3.46 8.42 -7.95
N PRO A 403 -4.34 7.40 -7.94
CA PRO A 403 -5.77 7.61 -7.75
C PRO A 403 -6.04 8.24 -6.38
N ARG A 404 -7.12 9.00 -6.24
CA ARG A 404 -7.63 9.46 -4.95
C ARG A 404 -8.99 8.84 -4.67
N LEU A 405 -9.08 8.19 -3.52
CA LEU A 405 -10.34 7.65 -3.01
C LEU A 405 -11.11 8.76 -2.30
N VAL A 406 -12.38 8.94 -2.70
CA VAL A 406 -13.32 9.94 -2.17
C VAL A 406 -14.63 9.25 -1.81
N GLY A 407 -15.62 10.00 -1.34
CA GLY A 407 -16.89 9.49 -0.83
C GLY A 407 -16.75 8.84 0.54
N LEU A 408 -16.01 9.52 1.42
CA LEU A 408 -15.72 9.11 2.78
C LEU A 408 -16.72 9.71 3.80
N GLU A 409 -17.77 10.39 3.33
CA GLU A 409 -18.75 11.09 4.16
C GLU A 409 -19.54 10.17 5.10
N TYR A 410 -19.62 8.87 4.77
CA TYR A 410 -20.19 7.83 5.61
C TYR A 410 -19.17 6.87 6.22
N SER A 411 -17.88 7.10 5.96
CA SER A 411 -16.76 6.30 6.45
C SER A 411 -16.65 6.39 7.97
N ARG A 412 -16.29 5.29 8.63
CA ARG A 412 -16.30 5.20 10.10
C ARG A 412 -15.53 4.00 10.63
N GLN A 413 -15.24 3.98 11.93
CA GLN A 413 -14.69 2.80 12.58
C GLN A 413 -15.60 1.58 12.43
N GLU A 414 -14.95 0.42 12.27
CA GLU A 414 -15.57 -0.88 12.28
C GLU A 414 -16.21 -1.23 13.62
N SER A 415 -16.11 -0.43 14.69
CA SER A 415 -16.81 -0.60 15.98
C SER A 415 -17.95 0.41 16.26
N ASP A 416 -18.11 1.50 15.49
CA ASP A 416 -19.17 2.52 15.71
C ASP A 416 -20.61 2.08 15.27
N PHE A 417 -21.66 2.88 15.42
CA PHE A 417 -22.99 2.54 14.87
C PHE A 417 -23.00 2.60 13.34
N SER A 418 -23.72 1.68 12.70
CA SER A 418 -23.98 1.73 11.26
C SER A 418 -25.27 2.48 11.01
N ASP A 419 -25.22 3.50 10.17
CA ASP A 419 -26.44 4.03 9.56
C ASP A 419 -27.11 2.87 8.79
N GLN A 420 -28.30 2.46 9.23
CA GLN A 420 -29.06 1.33 8.65
C GLN A 420 -29.81 1.72 7.38
N PHE A 421 -29.54 2.90 6.84
CA PHE A 421 -30.22 3.38 5.64
C PHE A 421 -29.78 2.56 4.41
N GLY A 422 -30.77 2.04 3.70
CA GLY A 422 -30.57 1.44 2.39
C GLY A 422 -30.26 2.49 1.33
N GLU A 423 -29.47 2.10 0.33
CA GLU A 423 -29.39 2.83 -0.94
C GLU A 423 -30.58 2.41 -1.81
N SER A 424 -31.38 3.36 -2.26
CA SER A 424 -32.58 3.12 -3.07
C SER A 424 -32.27 3.08 -4.56
N GLU A 425 -31.17 3.71 -5.00
CA GLU A 425 -30.77 3.72 -6.40
C GLU A 425 -30.03 2.43 -6.75
N ILE A 426 -30.63 1.57 -7.58
CA ILE A 426 -30.02 0.30 -7.99
C ILE A 426 -28.63 0.49 -8.58
N LYS A 427 -28.39 1.55 -9.37
CA LYS A 427 -27.07 1.87 -9.96
C LYS A 427 -25.96 2.05 -8.93
N ARG A 428 -26.29 2.49 -7.72
CA ARG A 428 -25.34 2.58 -6.60
C ARG A 428 -25.35 1.33 -5.75
N ASN A 429 -26.51 0.68 -5.62
CA ASN A 429 -26.69 -0.51 -4.81
C ASN A 429 -25.97 -1.74 -5.41
N ILE A 430 -25.72 -1.81 -6.73
CA ILE A 430 -24.96 -2.90 -7.36
C ILE A 430 -23.54 -3.06 -6.78
N TYR A 431 -22.92 -1.99 -6.28
CA TYR A 431 -21.59 -2.02 -5.66
C TYR A 431 -21.63 -2.46 -4.19
N ARG A 432 -22.81 -2.66 -3.62
CA ARG A 432 -22.98 -3.08 -2.23
C ARG A 432 -23.14 -4.58 -2.18
N HIS A 433 -22.46 -5.19 -1.21
CA HIS A 433 -22.60 -6.61 -0.92
C HIS A 433 -24.09 -7.01 -0.76
N PRO A 434 -24.54 -8.18 -1.26
CA PRO A 434 -25.94 -8.61 -1.21
C PRO A 434 -26.63 -8.48 0.15
N SER A 435 -25.91 -8.77 1.24
CA SER A 435 -26.42 -8.62 2.63
C SER A 435 -26.73 -7.17 3.05
N ARG A 436 -26.33 -6.17 2.26
CA ARG A 436 -26.52 -4.73 2.52
C ARG A 436 -27.67 -4.12 1.74
N TRP A 437 -28.32 -4.88 0.86
CA TRP A 437 -29.45 -4.42 0.08
C TRP A 437 -30.70 -4.30 0.96
N GLY A 438 -31.62 -3.40 0.59
CA GLY A 438 -32.82 -3.14 1.37
C GLY A 438 -32.52 -2.48 2.71
N GLN A 439 -33.12 -2.98 3.79
CA GLN A 439 -32.90 -2.51 5.16
C GLN A 439 -31.96 -3.48 5.89
N PRO A 440 -30.64 -3.20 5.91
CA PRO A 440 -29.69 -4.10 6.55
C PRO A 440 -29.87 -4.14 8.07
N THR A 441 -30.00 -5.34 8.62
CA THR A 441 -30.10 -5.59 10.07
C THR A 441 -28.73 -5.69 10.74
N ASN A 442 -27.74 -6.21 10.02
CA ASN A 442 -26.39 -6.38 10.52
C ASN A 442 -25.58 -5.09 10.41
N ARG A 443 -24.45 -5.08 11.10
CA ARG A 443 -23.46 -4.02 11.04
C ARG A 443 -22.70 -4.03 9.71
N PHE A 444 -22.20 -2.88 9.27
CA PHE A 444 -21.26 -2.83 8.14
C PHE A 444 -19.85 -3.19 8.61
N GLU A 445 -19.35 -4.32 8.12
CA GLU A 445 -17.99 -4.88 8.31
C GLU A 445 -17.12 -4.78 7.04
N LYS A 446 -15.82 -5.06 7.17
CA LYS A 446 -14.82 -5.05 6.08
C LYS A 446 -15.24 -5.81 4.81
N ILE A 447 -15.86 -6.98 4.95
CA ILE A 447 -16.31 -7.79 3.81
C ILE A 447 -17.22 -7.03 2.85
N HIS A 448 -18.00 -6.08 3.37
CA HIS A 448 -18.92 -5.30 2.54
C HIS A 448 -18.20 -4.23 1.69
N ASP A 449 -17.00 -3.79 2.08
CA ASP A 449 -16.16 -2.95 1.22
C ASP A 449 -15.39 -3.79 0.19
N ILE A 450 -15.02 -5.03 0.54
CA ILE A 450 -14.25 -5.94 -0.31
C ILE A 450 -15.06 -6.39 -1.54
N TYR A 451 -16.40 -6.24 -1.52
CA TYR A 451 -17.28 -6.68 -2.60
C TYR A 451 -16.89 -6.08 -3.97
N GLY A 452 -16.17 -6.88 -4.76
CA GLY A 452 -15.20 -6.41 -5.76
C GLY A 452 -15.77 -6.00 -7.12
N VAL A 453 -16.93 -5.34 -7.18
CA VAL A 453 -17.54 -4.93 -8.45
C VAL A 453 -16.64 -3.94 -9.21
N ILE A 454 -15.98 -3.01 -8.50
CA ILE A 454 -15.03 -2.07 -9.13
C ILE A 454 -13.85 -2.79 -9.81
N LEU A 455 -13.38 -3.92 -9.24
CA LEU A 455 -12.32 -4.73 -9.85
C LEU A 455 -12.82 -5.45 -11.10
N LEU A 456 -14.07 -5.94 -11.09
CA LEU A 456 -14.71 -6.49 -12.30
C LEU A 456 -14.73 -5.46 -13.43
N GLU A 457 -15.12 -4.22 -13.13
CA GLU A 457 -15.18 -3.15 -14.13
C GLU A 457 -13.82 -2.75 -14.67
N ILE A 458 -12.78 -2.69 -13.83
CA ILE A 458 -11.40 -2.42 -14.26
C ILE A 458 -10.89 -3.57 -15.17
N GLY A 459 -11.15 -4.82 -14.78
CA GLY A 459 -10.75 -5.99 -15.55
C GLY A 459 -11.45 -6.09 -16.91
N LEU A 460 -12.73 -5.72 -16.99
CA LEU A 460 -13.50 -5.68 -18.24
C LEU A 460 -13.35 -4.36 -19.02
N TRP A 461 -12.81 -3.33 -18.37
CA TRP A 461 -12.80 -1.94 -18.83
C TRP A 461 -14.18 -1.45 -19.30
N SER A 462 -15.20 -1.69 -18.49
CA SER A 462 -16.60 -1.36 -18.78
C SER A 462 -17.41 -1.24 -17.49
N ARG A 463 -18.29 -0.23 -17.41
CA ARG A 463 -19.16 -0.05 -16.24
C ARG A 463 -20.12 -1.22 -16.04
N ALA A 464 -20.32 -1.61 -14.79
CA ALA A 464 -21.21 -2.71 -14.38
C ALA A 464 -22.67 -2.41 -14.70
N ASP A 465 -23.08 -1.14 -14.66
CA ASP A 465 -24.43 -0.69 -15.03
C ASP A 465 -24.68 -0.65 -16.55
N GLN A 466 -23.65 -0.84 -17.38
CA GLN A 466 -23.75 -0.93 -18.84
C GLN A 466 -23.66 -2.38 -19.35
N LEU A 467 -23.24 -3.31 -18.50
CA LEU A 467 -23.21 -4.74 -18.82
C LEU A 467 -24.61 -5.28 -19.12
N ASP A 468 -24.69 -6.25 -20.03
CA ASP A 468 -25.94 -6.83 -20.53
C ASP A 468 -26.96 -5.76 -21.01
N ASN A 469 -26.48 -4.69 -21.64
CA ASN A 469 -27.29 -3.54 -22.08
C ASN A 469 -28.10 -2.91 -20.92
N GLY A 470 -27.52 -2.87 -19.72
CA GLY A 470 -28.15 -2.31 -18.52
C GLY A 470 -29.10 -3.25 -17.78
N ALA A 471 -29.17 -4.53 -18.15
CA ALA A 471 -30.06 -5.51 -17.50
C ALA A 471 -29.67 -5.86 -16.06
N LEU A 472 -28.52 -5.39 -15.56
CA LEU A 472 -28.11 -5.50 -14.15
C LEU A 472 -28.73 -4.41 -13.27
N VAL A 473 -29.06 -3.26 -13.86
CA VAL A 473 -29.63 -2.09 -13.16
C VAL A 473 -31.09 -1.82 -13.55
N ALA A 474 -31.74 -2.78 -14.20
CA ALA A 474 -33.16 -2.70 -14.52
C ALA A 474 -34.03 -2.71 -13.24
N SER A 475 -35.17 -2.01 -13.26
CA SER A 475 -36.04 -1.84 -12.08
C SER A 475 -36.52 -3.15 -11.48
N ASN A 476 -36.78 -4.18 -12.31
CA ASN A 476 -37.16 -5.52 -11.86
C ASN A 476 -36.04 -6.26 -11.11
N MET A 477 -34.79 -5.81 -11.21
CA MET A 477 -33.64 -6.39 -10.51
C MET A 477 -33.38 -5.74 -9.14
N ALA A 478 -34.05 -4.62 -8.80
CA ALA A 478 -33.77 -3.82 -7.61
C ALA A 478 -33.91 -4.58 -6.28
N HIS A 479 -34.68 -5.65 -6.27
CA HIS A 479 -34.90 -6.51 -5.09
C HIS A 479 -34.32 -7.92 -5.25
N ASN A 480 -33.67 -8.23 -6.38
CA ASN A 480 -33.15 -9.57 -6.66
C ASN A 480 -31.62 -9.60 -6.60
N THR A 481 -31.10 -9.48 -5.38
CA THR A 481 -29.66 -9.50 -5.07
C THR A 481 -28.95 -10.70 -5.68
N VAL A 482 -29.54 -11.88 -5.54
CA VAL A 482 -28.97 -13.15 -6.02
C VAL A 482 -28.86 -13.16 -7.53
N ALA A 483 -29.88 -12.71 -8.26
CA ALA A 483 -29.80 -12.65 -9.72
C ALA A 483 -28.75 -11.63 -10.20
N VAL A 484 -28.63 -10.48 -9.54
CA VAL A 484 -27.59 -9.49 -9.86
C VAL A 484 -26.19 -10.06 -9.59
N GLN A 485 -25.96 -10.66 -8.43
CA GLN A 485 -24.69 -11.29 -8.07
C GLN A 485 -24.33 -12.42 -9.05
N ASN A 486 -25.29 -13.29 -9.42
CA ASN A 486 -25.07 -14.37 -10.38
C ASN A 486 -24.69 -13.84 -11.77
N LYS A 487 -25.28 -12.73 -12.21
CA LYS A 487 -24.90 -12.08 -13.47
C LYS A 487 -23.49 -11.50 -13.41
N LEU A 488 -23.12 -10.84 -12.30
CA LEU A 488 -21.76 -10.33 -12.09
C LEU A 488 -20.73 -11.48 -12.10
N LEU A 489 -21.02 -12.57 -11.41
CA LEU A 489 -20.19 -13.78 -11.39
C LEU A 489 -20.08 -14.43 -12.78
N LYS A 490 -21.17 -14.46 -13.55
CA LYS A 490 -21.15 -14.95 -14.93
C LYS A 490 -20.18 -14.12 -15.79
N HIS A 491 -20.21 -12.79 -15.70
CA HIS A 491 -19.25 -11.93 -16.40
C HIS A 491 -17.82 -12.18 -15.91
N ALA A 492 -17.61 -12.32 -14.60
CA ALA A 492 -16.30 -12.63 -14.05
C ALA A 492 -15.75 -13.95 -14.62
N HIS A 493 -16.48 -15.06 -14.50
CA HIS A 493 -16.03 -16.37 -14.96
C HIS A 493 -15.82 -16.47 -16.47
N VAL A 494 -16.74 -15.91 -17.26
CA VAL A 494 -16.72 -16.10 -18.72
C VAL A 494 -15.74 -15.16 -19.41
N ARG A 495 -15.53 -13.95 -18.88
CA ARG A 495 -14.83 -12.87 -19.60
C ARG A 495 -13.49 -12.51 -18.98
N LEU A 496 -13.36 -12.46 -17.65
CA LEU A 496 -12.14 -11.91 -17.04
C LEU A 496 -10.88 -12.71 -17.36
N GLY A 497 -10.98 -14.04 -17.48
CA GLY A 497 -9.84 -14.86 -17.86
C GLY A 497 -9.21 -14.39 -19.19
N PHE A 498 -10.05 -14.06 -20.17
CA PHE A 498 -9.59 -13.51 -21.45
C PHE A 498 -9.07 -12.06 -21.35
N TYR A 499 -9.74 -11.20 -20.60
CA TYR A 499 -9.42 -9.76 -20.59
C TYR A 499 -8.33 -9.34 -19.59
N ALA A 500 -8.10 -10.13 -18.54
CA ALA A 500 -7.24 -9.78 -17.41
C ALA A 500 -6.45 -10.96 -16.82
N GLY A 501 -6.60 -12.17 -17.37
CA GLY A 501 -5.92 -13.37 -16.88
C GLY A 501 -6.65 -14.09 -15.75
N ASP A 502 -6.29 -15.34 -15.54
CA ASP A 502 -6.97 -16.24 -14.60
C ASP A 502 -6.77 -15.84 -13.13
N THR A 503 -5.57 -15.38 -12.76
CA THR A 503 -5.30 -14.87 -11.41
C THR A 503 -6.22 -13.71 -11.07
N TYR A 504 -6.36 -12.73 -11.97
CA TYR A 504 -7.23 -11.58 -11.76
C TYR A 504 -8.71 -11.99 -11.67
N ARG A 505 -9.14 -12.93 -12.53
CA ARG A 505 -10.50 -13.50 -12.47
C ARG A 505 -10.78 -14.11 -11.10
N ASP A 506 -9.89 -14.95 -10.58
CA ASP A 506 -10.10 -15.67 -9.33
C ASP A 506 -10.16 -14.72 -8.13
N ILE A 507 -9.34 -13.66 -8.16
CA ILE A 507 -9.38 -12.54 -7.21
C ILE A 507 -10.76 -11.87 -7.21
N VAL A 508 -11.27 -11.48 -8.38
CA VAL A 508 -12.57 -10.82 -8.50
C VAL A 508 -13.71 -11.73 -8.06
N VAL A 509 -13.69 -13.01 -8.45
CA VAL A 509 -14.67 -14.00 -8.01
C VAL A 509 -14.64 -14.15 -6.50
N GLY A 510 -13.46 -14.19 -5.88
CA GLY A 510 -13.33 -14.28 -4.44
C GLY A 510 -13.86 -13.05 -3.69
N CYS A 511 -13.68 -11.86 -4.27
CA CYS A 511 -14.29 -10.63 -3.75
C CYS A 511 -15.82 -10.61 -3.89
N LEU A 512 -16.37 -11.15 -4.98
CA LEU A 512 -17.82 -11.18 -5.22
C LEU A 512 -18.55 -12.27 -4.42
N THR A 513 -17.87 -13.35 -4.05
CA THR A 513 -18.44 -14.46 -3.26
C THR A 513 -18.13 -14.36 -1.75
N GLY A 514 -17.08 -13.63 -1.39
CA GLY A 514 -16.56 -13.54 -0.03
C GLY A 514 -15.69 -14.73 0.39
N GLN A 515 -15.30 -15.60 -0.55
CA GLN A 515 -14.40 -16.73 -0.32
C GLN A 515 -13.27 -16.76 -1.36
N PHE A 516 -12.02 -16.91 -0.92
CA PHE A 516 -10.86 -17.03 -1.78
C PHE A 516 -10.04 -18.27 -1.41
N ARG A 517 -9.96 -19.26 -2.32
CA ARG A 517 -9.25 -20.53 -2.13
C ARG A 517 -9.54 -21.18 -0.76
N ASP A 518 -10.83 -21.36 -0.46
CA ASP A 518 -11.37 -21.95 0.78
C ASP A 518 -11.18 -21.15 2.08
N ILE A 519 -10.64 -19.94 2.00
CA ILE A 519 -10.49 -19.02 3.15
C ILE A 519 -11.42 -17.83 2.96
N LYS A 520 -11.89 -17.22 4.05
CA LYS A 520 -12.68 -15.97 3.97
C LYS A 520 -11.86 -14.89 3.28
N THR A 521 -12.45 -14.16 2.33
CA THR A 521 -11.72 -13.11 1.60
C THR A 521 -11.17 -12.04 2.53
N THR A 522 -11.80 -11.77 3.67
CA THR A 522 -11.27 -10.85 4.70
C THR A 522 -9.93 -11.28 5.27
N GLU A 523 -9.67 -12.59 5.38
CA GLU A 523 -8.42 -13.16 5.91
C GLU A 523 -7.36 -13.33 4.81
N ALA A 524 -7.81 -13.46 3.55
CA ALA A 524 -6.95 -13.57 2.38
C ALA A 524 -6.63 -12.22 1.71
N PHE A 525 -7.31 -11.13 2.10
CA PHE A 525 -7.27 -9.86 1.38
C PHE A 525 -5.86 -9.29 1.24
N SER A 526 -5.00 -9.45 2.25
CA SER A 526 -3.60 -9.01 2.13
C SER A 526 -2.81 -9.78 1.08
N GLY A 527 -2.95 -11.11 1.03
CA GLY A 527 -2.33 -11.93 -0.01
C GLY A 527 -2.88 -11.61 -1.41
N LEU A 528 -4.17 -11.29 -1.51
CA LEU A 528 -4.79 -10.85 -2.75
C LEU A 528 -4.19 -9.53 -3.28
N VAL A 529 -3.93 -8.56 -2.38
CA VAL A 529 -3.26 -7.29 -2.74
C VAL A 529 -1.85 -7.58 -3.27
N GLU A 530 -1.13 -8.51 -2.66
CA GLU A 530 0.20 -8.94 -3.13
C GLU A 530 0.14 -9.63 -4.50
N GLU A 531 -0.84 -10.53 -4.73
CA GLU A 531 -1.04 -11.16 -6.04
C GLU A 531 -1.36 -10.12 -7.14
N LEU A 532 -2.12 -9.07 -6.81
CA LEU A 532 -2.36 -7.94 -7.73
C LEU A 532 -1.10 -7.13 -8.00
N GLU A 533 -0.26 -6.91 -6.99
CA GLU A 533 1.02 -6.22 -7.15
C GLU A 533 1.93 -6.99 -8.12
N GLU A 534 2.06 -8.29 -7.91
CA GLU A 534 2.89 -9.17 -8.73
C GLU A 534 2.37 -9.23 -10.18
N ALA A 535 1.05 -9.42 -10.36
CA ALA A 535 0.43 -9.37 -11.67
C ALA A 535 0.69 -8.02 -12.39
N GLY A 536 0.77 -6.91 -11.66
CA GLY A 536 1.08 -5.59 -12.21
C GLY A 536 2.56 -5.36 -12.58
N ARG A 537 3.47 -6.27 -12.18
CA ARG A 537 4.90 -6.26 -12.53
C ARG A 537 5.26 -7.19 -13.69
N ILE A 538 4.49 -8.26 -13.90
CA ILE A 538 4.75 -9.31 -14.90
C ILE A 538 4.38 -8.87 -16.34
N PHE A 539 3.38 -7.99 -16.47
CA PHE A 539 3.00 -7.34 -17.73
C PHE A 539 3.61 -5.94 -17.83
#